data_AF-A0A1Q7CE05-F1
#
_entry.id   AF-A0A1Q7CE05-F1
#
_cell.length_a   1.000
_cell.length_b   1.000
_cell.length_c   1.000
_cell.angle_alpha   90.00
_cell.angle_beta   90.00
_cell.angle_gamma   90.00
#
_symmetry.space_group_name_H-M   'P 1'
#
loop_
_entity.id
_entity.type
_entity.pdbx_description
1 polymer ?
#
loop_
_entity_poly.entity_id
_entity_poly.type
_entity_poly.pdbx_seq_one_letter_code
_entity_poly.pdbx_strand_id
1 'polypeptide(L)'
;MREPFPPSNIRVRTYNLPLATYPTALKEAARLLDQKKTKEASDVLLTALNTLMVVDNVTPLPLVSPAKRLTKPRPSGKKTKTWR
;
A
#
# COMPACT_ATOMS: atom_id res chain seq x y z
N MET A 1 -19.46 18.45 21.64
CA MET A 1 -18.35 18.50 20.66
C MET A 1 -18.23 17.12 20.02
N ARG A 2 -18.35 16.99 18.71
CA ARG A 2 -18.01 15.75 17.99
C ARG A 2 -16.57 15.88 17.55
N GLU A 3 -15.71 14.98 18.01
CA GLU A 3 -14.34 14.83 17.50
C GLU A 3 -14.40 14.79 15.96
N PRO A 4 -13.64 15.63 15.24
CA PRO A 4 -13.61 15.59 13.79
C PRO A 4 -13.12 14.22 13.31
N PHE A 5 -13.74 13.68 12.25
CA PHE A 5 -13.34 12.41 11.67
C PHE A 5 -11.85 12.46 11.27
N PRO A 6 -11.04 11.42 11.60
CA PRO A 6 -9.65 11.40 11.20
C PRO A 6 -9.53 11.43 9.67
N PRO A 7 -8.49 12.08 9.11
CA PRO A 7 -8.29 12.13 7.67
C PRO A 7 -8.19 10.72 7.08
N SER A 8 -8.87 10.49 5.96
CA SER A 8 -8.84 9.20 5.28
C SER A 8 -7.43 8.91 4.75
N ASN A 9 -6.91 7.71 5.03
CA ASN A 9 -5.56 7.30 4.62
C ASN A 9 -5.64 5.98 3.82
N ILE A 10 -4.77 5.82 2.82
CA ILE A 10 -4.53 4.52 2.21
C ILE A 10 -3.37 3.86 2.94
N ARG A 11 -3.57 2.63 3.42
CA ARG A 11 -2.49 1.80 3.97
C ARG A 11 -2.16 0.69 2.96
N VAL A 12 -0.93 0.67 2.47
CA VAL A 12 -0.40 -0.42 1.64
C VAL A 12 0.61 -1.19 2.48
N ARG A 13 0.41 -2.51 2.58
CA ARG A 13 1.37 -3.42 3.21
C ARG A 13 2.07 -4.23 2.13
N THR A 14 3.38 -4.11 2.05
CA THR A 14 4.20 -4.90 1.12
C THR A 14 5.06 -5.87 1.92
N TYR A 15 4.92 -7.16 1.62
CA TYR A 15 5.77 -8.22 2.18
C TYR A 15 6.89 -8.52 1.20
N ASN A 16 8.13 -8.23 1.59
CA ASN A 16 9.30 -8.46 0.75
C ASN A 16 9.94 -9.80 1.09
N LEU A 17 10.07 -10.65 0.06
CA LEU A 17 10.70 -11.96 0.17
C LEU A 17 12.20 -11.85 -0.16
N PRO A 18 13.12 -12.20 0.76
CA PRO A 18 14.55 -12.16 0.49
C PRO A 18 14.94 -13.32 -0.45
N LEU A 19 15.14 -13.01 -1.73
CA LEU A 19 15.40 -14.00 -2.78
C LEU A 19 16.74 -14.73 -2.64
N ALA A 20 17.71 -14.15 -1.91
CA ALA A 20 19.02 -14.78 -1.70
C ALA A 20 18.96 -15.92 -0.67
N THR A 21 18.19 -15.74 0.40
CA THR A 21 18.20 -16.63 1.58
C THR A 21 16.96 -17.50 1.70
N TYR A 22 15.83 -17.07 1.13
CA TYR A 22 14.57 -17.81 1.23
C TYR A 22 14.59 -19.14 0.44
N PRO A 23 15.03 -19.18 -0.84
CA PRO A 23 15.08 -20.44 -1.59
C PRO A 23 16.05 -21.46 -0.99
N THR A 24 17.16 -21.01 -0.41
CA THR A 24 18.13 -21.88 0.27
C THR A 24 17.54 -22.50 1.53
N ALA A 25 16.79 -21.72 2.32
CA ALA A 25 16.10 -22.23 3.49
C ALA A 25 15.01 -23.26 3.15
N LEU A 26 14.28 -23.07 2.05
CA LEU A 26 13.30 -24.06 1.58
C LEU A 26 13.94 -25.40 1.19
N LYS A 27 15.08 -25.35 0.47
CA LYS A 27 15.82 -26.56 0.10
C LYS A 27 16.34 -27.29 1.33
N GLU A 28 16.84 -26.56 2.31
CA GLU A 28 17.34 -27.16 3.55
C GLU A 28 16.21 -27.77 4.38
N ALA A 29 15.07 -27.09 4.48
CA ALA A 29 13.88 -27.66 5.13
C ALA A 29 13.40 -28.94 4.43
N ALA A 30 13.37 -28.98 3.10
CA ALA A 30 13.04 -30.19 2.34
C ALA A 30 14.02 -31.34 2.64
N ARG A 31 15.32 -31.05 2.65
CA ARG A 31 16.37 -32.01 2.99
C ARG A 31 16.18 -32.59 4.41
N LEU A 32 15.79 -31.76 5.37
CA LEU A 32 15.52 -32.18 6.76
C LEU A 32 14.25 -33.02 6.87
N LEU A 33 13.21 -32.71 6.09
CA LEU A 33 11.99 -33.52 6.01
C LEU A 33 12.28 -34.92 5.46
N ASP A 34 13.13 -35.05 4.43
CA ASP A 34 13.56 -36.34 3.89
C ASP A 34 14.29 -37.20 4.94
N GLN A 35 14.97 -36.55 5.89
CA GLN A 35 15.63 -37.21 7.04
C GLN A 35 14.70 -37.44 8.24
N LYS A 36 13.39 -37.18 8.11
CA LYS A 36 12.40 -37.23 9.19
C LYS A 36 12.71 -36.28 10.36
N LYS A 37 13.49 -35.22 10.13
CA LYS A 37 13.89 -34.21 11.11
C LYS A 37 12.89 -33.05 11.12
N THR A 38 11.64 -33.36 11.43
CA THR A 38 10.50 -32.42 11.28
C THR A 38 10.64 -31.16 12.14
N LYS A 39 11.19 -31.30 13.35
CA LYS A 39 11.42 -30.17 14.25
C LYS A 39 12.46 -29.19 13.68
N GLU A 40 13.59 -29.73 13.24
CA GLU A 40 14.67 -28.94 12.65
C GLU A 40 14.23 -28.27 11.35
N ALA A 41 13.44 -28.95 10.52
CA ALA A 41 12.83 -28.34 9.33
C ALA A 41 11.92 -27.16 9.68
N SER A 42 11.12 -27.30 10.76
CA SER A 42 10.24 -26.23 11.24
C SER A 42 11.04 -25.03 11.73
N ASP A 43 12.13 -25.26 12.46
CA ASP A 43 13.01 -24.20 12.98
C ASP A 43 13.67 -23.42 11.83
N VAL A 44 14.11 -24.11 10.78
CA VAL A 44 14.67 -23.47 9.56
C VAL A 44 13.63 -22.60 8.86
N LEU A 45 12.39 -23.10 8.69
CA LEU A 45 11.31 -22.35 8.04
C LEU A 45 10.89 -21.13 8.87
N LEU A 46 10.80 -21.27 10.20
CA LEU A 46 10.49 -20.15 11.09
C LEU A 46 11.58 -19.08 11.05
N THR A 47 12.84 -19.50 11.03
CA THR A 47 13.98 -18.58 10.89
C THR A 47 13.88 -17.82 9.58
N ALA A 48 13.64 -18.51 8.46
CA ALA A 48 13.48 -17.87 7.16
C ALA A 48 12.28 -16.91 7.11
N LEU A 49 11.15 -17.29 7.72
CA LEU A 49 9.96 -16.45 7.80
C LEU A 49 10.21 -15.16 8.58
N ASN A 50 10.97 -15.23 9.67
CA ASN A 50 11.32 -14.07 10.49
C ASN A 50 12.24 -13.07 9.77
N THR A 51 12.85 -13.45 8.65
CA THR A 51 13.63 -12.52 7.80
C THR A 51 12.77 -11.71 6.83
N LEU A 52 11.46 -11.97 6.75
CA LEU A 52 10.56 -11.21 5.89
C LEU A 52 10.47 -9.75 6.34
N MET A 53 10.77 -8.84 5.43
CA MET A 53 10.64 -7.41 5.67
C MET A 53 9.23 -6.96 5.31
N VAL A 54 8.51 -6.41 6.29
CA VAL A 54 7.19 -5.79 6.08
C VAL A 54 7.36 -4.30 5.94
N VAL A 55 6.93 -3.74 4.82
CA VAL A 55 6.92 -2.30 4.57
C VAL A 55 5.47 -1.83 4.63
N ASP A 56 5.15 -1.09 5.70
CA ASP A 56 3.86 -0.40 5.86
C ASP A 56 4.01 1.02 5.30
N ASN A 57 3.34 1.30 4.18
CA ASN A 57 3.28 2.64 3.60
C ASN A 57 1.90 3.24 3.86
N VAL A 58 1.87 4.41 4.50
CA VAL A 58 0.63 5.16 4.79
C VAL A 58 0.62 6.41 3.93
N THR A 59 -0.19 6.41 2.89
CA THR A 59 -0.35 7.57 1.99
C THR A 59 -1.61 8.32 2.41
N PRO A 60 -1.51 9.58 2.88
CA PRO A 60 -2.67 10.38 3.18
C PRO A 60 -3.43 10.65 1.88
N LEU A 61 -4.76 10.50 1.91
CA LEU A 61 -5.55 10.80 0.72
C LEU A 61 -5.51 12.32 0.46
N PRO A 62 -5.20 12.75 -0.77
CA PRO A 62 -5.28 14.16 -1.11
C PRO A 62 -6.73 14.60 -0.96
N LEU A 63 -6.98 15.50 -0.01
CA LEU A 63 -8.28 16.13 0.16
C LEU A 63 -8.56 16.96 -1.10
N VAL A 64 -9.45 16.46 -1.95
CA VAL A 64 -9.99 17.27 -3.05
C VAL A 64 -10.93 18.30 -2.44
N SER A 65 -10.39 19.48 -2.10
CA SER A 65 -11.23 20.63 -1.75
C SER A 65 -12.17 20.90 -2.92
N PRO A 66 -13.51 20.93 -2.72
CA PRO A 66 -14.47 21.28 -3.78
C PRO A 66 -14.16 22.63 -4.43
N ALA A 67 -13.46 23.51 -3.72
CA ALA A 67 -13.00 24.82 -4.16
C ALA A 67 -12.05 24.79 -5.37
N LYS A 68 -11.39 23.67 -5.68
CA LYS A 68 -10.56 23.55 -6.89
C LYS A 68 -11.37 23.24 -8.16
N ARG A 69 -12.71 23.17 -8.08
CA ARG A 69 -13.63 23.23 -9.24
C ARG A 69 -14.00 24.67 -9.59
N LEU A 70 -13.01 25.51 -9.85
CA LEU A 70 -13.18 26.82 -10.47
C LEU A 70 -12.04 26.87 -11.51
N THR A 71 -12.22 26.99 -12.83
CA THR A 71 -13.20 27.74 -13.61
C THR A 71 -13.17 27.22 -15.05
N LYS A 72 -14.30 26.83 -15.66
CA LYS A 72 -14.47 27.05 -17.10
C LYS A 72 -15.12 28.42 -17.25
N PRO A 73 -14.53 29.39 -17.98
CA PRO A 73 -15.21 30.64 -18.24
C PRO A 73 -16.50 30.34 -19.00
N ARG A 74 -17.67 30.73 -18.46
CA ARG A 74 -18.89 30.85 -19.27
C ARG A 74 -18.69 32.05 -20.18
N PRO A 75 -18.90 31.94 -21.50
CA PRO A 75 -18.95 33.13 -22.34
C PRO A 75 -20.14 33.97 -21.89
N SER A 76 -19.86 35.17 -21.37
CA SER A 76 -20.88 36.18 -21.09
C SER A 76 -21.40 36.70 -22.43
N GLY A 77 -22.63 36.33 -22.79
CA GLY A 77 -23.33 36.92 -23.93
C GLY A 77 -23.52 38.42 -23.71
N LYS A 78 -22.82 39.25 -24.49
CA LYS A 78 -23.03 40.70 -24.48
C LYS A 78 -24.44 41.00 -24.99
N LYS A 79 -25.27 41.62 -24.16
CA LYS A 79 -26.53 42.21 -24.63
C LYS A 79 -26.19 43.45 -25.46
N THR A 80 -26.35 43.36 -26.77
CA THR A 80 -26.37 44.53 -27.66
C THR A 80 -27.67 45.29 -27.44
N LYS A 81 -27.56 46.42 -26.73
CA LYS A 81 -28.57 47.48 -26.72
C LYS A 81 -28.41 48.24 -28.03
N THR A 82 -29.29 47.99 -29.00
CA THR A 82 -29.41 48.82 -30.21
C THR A 82 -30.77 49.49 -30.18
N TRP A 83 -30.76 50.80 -29.95
CA TRP A 83 -31.89 51.70 -30.13
C TRP A 83 -31.86 52.20 -31.58
N ARG A 84 -32.93 51.98 -32.33
CA ARG A 84 -33.39 52.75 -33.50
C ARG A 84 -34.87 52.48 -33.68
#